data_AF-A0A3B1BCR2-F1
#
_entry.id   AF-A0A3B1BCR2-F1
#
_cell.length_a   1.000
_cell.length_b   1.000
_cell.length_c   1.000
_cell.angle_alpha   90.00
_cell.angle_beta   90.00
_cell.angle_gamma   90.00
#
_symmetry.space_group_name_H-M   'P 1'
#
loop_
_entity.id
_entity.type
_entity.pdbx_description
1 polymer ?
#
loop_
_entity_poly.entity_id
_entity_poly.type
_entity_poly.pdbx_seq_one_letter_code
_entity_poly.pdbx_strand_id
1 'polypeptide(L)'
;MSINKPSGLTIAIVTGVLTILGAASGSIIKSFSDISLERTKLDSQLILNALKSDSLEERRNTLLFLVDTNLIANKDTLEGLKLYLEGSNPKTPPHIQPFIYSGESRHLDRIGEKLAQKTDVDIFVCGKDNTNIESKKLVQNANEELSASMHFGVGNLKVWDKTLYEEIPLSALKGKTTVVMDFDHSEFGEKELLSKILDNIPRLPKSVFVKNKGKTTPWRVSVILCAK
;
A
#
# COMPACT_ATOMS: atom_id res chain seq x y z
N MET A 1 43.72 14.96 -12.16
CA MET A 1 42.32 14.48 -12.24
C MET A 1 42.27 13.10 -11.60
N SER A 2 41.87 13.01 -10.33
CA SER A 2 41.73 11.72 -9.65
C SER A 2 40.42 11.08 -10.10
N ILE A 3 40.51 9.97 -10.83
CA ILE A 3 39.35 9.16 -11.21
C ILE A 3 39.01 8.32 -9.98
N ASN A 4 38.02 8.76 -9.19
CA ASN A 4 37.49 7.95 -8.10
C ASN A 4 36.96 6.64 -8.68
N LYS A 5 37.56 5.51 -8.29
CA LYS A 5 37.06 4.19 -8.68
C LYS A 5 35.62 4.06 -8.16
N PRO A 6 34.63 3.73 -9.02
CA PRO A 6 33.28 3.45 -8.53
C PRO A 6 33.35 2.29 -7.54
N SER A 7 32.68 2.44 -6.39
CA SER A 7 32.66 1.38 -5.37
C SER A 7 32.02 0.11 -5.95
N GLY A 8 32.38 -1.07 -5.43
CA GLY A 8 31.78 -2.33 -5.88
C GLY A 8 30.26 -2.33 -5.78
N LEU A 9 29.70 -1.57 -4.84
CA LEU A 9 28.26 -1.33 -4.70
C LEU A 9 27.68 -0.52 -5.87
N THR A 10 28.39 0.51 -6.34
CA THR A 10 27.98 1.32 -7.50
C THR A 10 27.94 0.45 -8.77
N ILE A 11 28.94 -0.43 -8.96
CA ILE A 11 28.97 -1.37 -10.08
C ILE A 11 27.83 -2.38 -10.00
N ALA A 12 27.55 -2.91 -8.80
CA ALA A 12 26.45 -3.85 -8.59
C ALA A 12 25.07 -3.21 -8.86
N ILE A 13 24.88 -1.94 -8.48
CA ILE A 13 23.67 -1.17 -8.76
C ILE A 13 23.51 -0.94 -10.26
N VAL A 14 24.55 -0.46 -10.94
CA VAL A 14 24.51 -0.21 -12.40
C VAL A 14 24.23 -1.51 -13.15
N THR A 15 24.86 -2.62 -12.75
CA THR A 15 24.64 -3.93 -13.36
C THR A 15 23.21 -4.42 -13.11
N GLY A 16 22.69 -4.30 -11.88
CA GLY A 16 21.32 -4.67 -11.55
C GLY A 16 20.27 -3.88 -12.34
N VAL A 17 20.46 -2.56 -12.49
CA VAL A 17 19.59 -1.70 -13.30
C VAL A 17 19.63 -2.12 -14.77
N LEU A 18 20.81 -2.35 -15.34
CA LEU A 18 20.98 -2.74 -16.74
C LEU A 18 20.37 -4.12 -17.03
N THR A 19 20.47 -5.08 -16.11
CA THR A 19 19.83 -6.40 -16.27
C THR A 19 18.30 -6.28 -16.33
N ILE A 20 17.70 -5.41 -15.51
CA ILE A 20 16.25 -5.22 -15.48
C ILE A 20 15.77 -4.47 -16.74
N LEU A 21 16.49 -3.44 -17.18
CA LEU A 21 16.18 -2.74 -18.43
C LEU A 21 16.35 -3.66 -19.66
N GLY A 22 17.34 -4.56 -19.63
CA GLY A 22 17.51 -5.61 -20.65
C GLY A 22 16.36 -6.60 -20.66
N ALA A 23 15.91 -7.08 -19.49
CA ALA A 23 14.79 -8.02 -19.37
C ALA A 23 13.44 -7.41 -19.81
N ALA A 24 13.24 -6.11 -19.62
CA ALA A 24 12.03 -5.39 -20.02
C ALA A 24 11.85 -5.27 -21.54
N SER A 25 12.93 -5.43 -22.34
CA SER A 25 12.85 -5.34 -23.81
C SER A 25 12.32 -6.62 -24.48
N GLY A 26 12.27 -7.76 -23.77
CA GLY A 26 11.88 -9.07 -24.32
C GLY A 26 10.45 -9.53 -24.03
N SER A 27 9.68 -8.81 -23.22
CA SER A 27 8.35 -9.24 -22.78
C SER A 27 7.33 -8.10 -22.90
N ILE A 28 7.09 -7.66 -24.13
CA ILE A 28 6.04 -6.70 -24.43
C ILE A 28 4.70 -7.44 -24.39
N ILE A 29 3.92 -7.17 -23.34
CA ILE A 29 2.45 -7.03 -23.23
C ILE A 29 2.11 -7.34 -21.75
N LYS A 30 2.30 -6.37 -20.86
CA LYS A 30 1.62 -6.33 -19.55
C LYS A 30 1.36 -4.88 -19.17
N SER A 31 0.22 -4.68 -18.53
CA SER A 31 -0.51 -3.44 -18.33
C SER A 31 0.37 -2.30 -17.77
N PHE A 32 0.07 -1.05 -18.12
CA PHE A 32 0.75 0.15 -17.59
C PHE A 32 0.83 0.17 -16.05
N SER A 33 -0.13 -0.46 -15.37
CA SER A 33 -0.15 -0.67 -13.93
C SER A 33 1.03 -1.52 -13.44
N ASP A 34 1.32 -2.63 -14.13
CA ASP A 34 2.41 -3.56 -13.78
C ASP A 34 3.77 -2.87 -13.95
N ILE A 35 3.91 -2.05 -15.01
CA ILE A 35 5.10 -1.25 -15.25
C ILE A 35 5.30 -0.24 -14.11
N SER A 36 4.25 0.47 -13.68
CA SER A 36 4.36 1.44 -12.59
C SER A 36 4.73 0.79 -11.25
N LEU A 37 4.22 -0.42 -10.99
CA LEU A 37 4.50 -1.18 -9.78
C LEU A 37 5.93 -1.73 -9.79
N GLU A 38 6.37 -2.31 -10.91
CA GLU A 38 7.75 -2.78 -11.09
C GLU A 38 8.76 -1.64 -10.98
N ARG A 39 8.43 -0.47 -11.52
CA ARG A 39 9.23 0.76 -11.36
C ARG A 39 9.31 1.20 -9.90
N THR A 40 8.19 1.25 -9.20
CA THR A 40 8.14 1.61 -7.77
C THR A 40 8.96 0.62 -6.91
N LYS A 41 8.90 -0.67 -7.26
CA LYS A 41 9.69 -1.72 -6.61
C LYS A 41 11.19 -1.54 -6.88
N LEU A 42 11.58 -1.20 -8.11
CA LEU A 42 12.96 -0.91 -8.46
C LEU A 42 13.49 0.30 -7.68
N ASP A 43 12.77 1.41 -7.67
CA ASP A 43 13.12 2.61 -6.92
C ASP A 43 13.36 2.29 -5.42
N SER A 44 12.43 1.52 -4.82
CA SER A 44 12.55 1.08 -3.44
C SER A 44 13.77 0.18 -3.20
N GLN A 45 14.04 -0.76 -4.11
CA GLN A 45 15.19 -1.67 -3.99
C GLN A 45 16.53 -0.92 -4.09
N LEU A 46 16.63 0.08 -4.96
CA LEU A 46 17.82 0.91 -5.11
C LEU A 46 18.12 1.69 -3.83
N ILE A 47 17.10 2.35 -3.26
CA ILE A 47 17.22 3.09 -2.00
C ILE A 47 17.62 2.14 -0.85
N LEU A 48 16.91 1.02 -0.71
CA LEU A 48 17.21 0.05 0.35
C LEU A 48 18.63 -0.53 0.21
N ASN A 49 19.08 -0.83 -1.01
CA ASN A 49 20.45 -1.30 -1.23
C ASN A 49 21.49 -0.24 -0.88
N ALA A 50 21.24 1.04 -1.21
CA ALA A 50 22.11 2.13 -0.81
C ALA A 50 22.25 2.22 0.72
N LEU A 51 21.17 1.99 1.47
CA LEU A 51 21.13 2.06 2.94
C LEU A 51 21.77 0.87 3.68
N LYS A 52 22.13 -0.21 2.98
CA LYS A 52 22.73 -1.42 3.59
C LYS A 52 24.20 -1.26 3.96
N SER A 53 24.93 -0.33 3.33
CA SER A 53 26.35 -0.16 3.64
C SER A 53 26.55 0.27 5.10
N ASP A 54 27.50 -0.37 5.78
CA ASP A 54 27.88 0.00 7.14
C ASP A 54 28.52 1.41 7.18
N SER A 55 29.10 1.85 6.05
CA SER A 55 29.71 3.18 5.92
C SER A 55 28.65 4.26 5.70
N LEU A 56 28.62 5.25 6.59
CA LEU A 56 27.77 6.44 6.45
C LEU A 56 28.08 7.21 5.16
N GLU A 57 29.37 7.30 4.82
CA GLU A 57 29.83 7.99 3.61
C GLU A 57 29.36 7.26 2.35
N GLU A 58 29.48 5.93 2.32
CA GLU A 58 29.04 5.12 1.17
C GLU A 58 27.53 5.17 1.00
N ARG A 59 26.75 5.13 2.09
CA ARG A 59 25.29 5.31 2.04
C ARG A 59 24.92 6.65 1.44
N ARG A 60 25.55 7.74 1.91
CA ARG A 60 25.30 9.09 1.41
C ARG A 60 25.67 9.23 -0.06
N ASN A 61 26.88 8.80 -0.44
CA ASN A 61 27.36 8.90 -1.82
C ASN A 61 26.51 8.06 -2.79
N THR A 62 26.07 6.88 -2.36
CA THR A 62 25.21 6.02 -3.18
C THR A 62 23.82 6.63 -3.38
N LEU A 63 23.22 7.21 -2.32
CA LEU A 63 21.93 7.90 -2.46
C LEU A 63 22.03 9.15 -3.33
N LEU A 64 23.10 9.94 -3.19
CA LEU A 64 23.35 11.08 -4.08
C LEU A 64 23.53 10.65 -5.53
N PHE A 65 24.28 9.56 -5.76
CA PHE A 65 24.41 8.97 -7.09
C PHE A 65 23.04 8.62 -7.70
N LEU A 66 22.11 8.03 -6.93
CA LEU A 66 20.75 7.73 -7.41
C LEU A 66 19.97 8.99 -7.79
N VAL A 67 20.14 10.08 -7.04
CA VAL A 67 19.54 11.40 -7.32
C VAL A 67 20.15 12.00 -8.59
N ASP A 68 21.47 12.07 -8.69
CA ASP A 68 22.20 12.70 -9.79
C ASP A 68 21.96 12.00 -11.13
N THR A 69 21.85 10.67 -11.09
CA THR A 69 21.63 9.85 -12.29
C THR A 69 20.17 9.73 -12.71
N ASN A 70 19.23 10.30 -11.95
CA ASN A 70 17.78 10.14 -12.16
C ASN A 70 17.36 8.67 -12.33
N LEU A 71 18.04 7.76 -11.63
CA LEU A 71 17.69 6.33 -11.65
C LEU A 71 16.38 6.03 -10.94
N ILE A 72 15.97 6.93 -10.03
CA ILE A 72 14.66 6.91 -9.37
C ILE A 72 13.66 7.61 -10.29
N ALA A 73 12.64 6.87 -10.74
CA ALA A 73 11.66 7.39 -11.68
C ALA A 73 10.65 8.35 -11.01
N ASN A 74 10.34 8.11 -9.74
CA ASN A 74 9.43 8.98 -8.99
C ASN A 74 10.10 10.33 -8.64
N LYS A 75 9.56 11.42 -9.18
CA LYS A 75 10.08 12.78 -9.00
C LYS A 75 9.98 13.28 -7.56
N ASP A 76 8.88 12.97 -6.87
CA ASP A 76 8.67 13.38 -5.47
C ASP A 76 9.68 12.67 -4.55
N THR A 77 9.98 11.40 -4.82
CA THR A 77 11.02 10.64 -4.11
C THR A 77 12.40 11.22 -4.36
N LEU A 78 12.71 11.59 -5.61
CA LEU A 78 13.99 12.19 -5.98
C LEU A 78 14.18 13.56 -5.29
N GLU A 79 13.14 14.40 -5.32
CA GLU A 79 13.15 15.69 -4.64
C GLU A 79 13.26 15.53 -3.11
N GLY A 80 12.51 14.59 -2.54
CA GLY A 80 12.58 14.25 -1.11
C GLY A 80 13.98 13.79 -0.68
N LEU A 81 14.63 12.93 -1.47
CA LEU A 81 16.01 12.50 -1.20
C LEU A 81 17.02 13.63 -1.33
N LYS A 82 16.87 14.48 -2.34
CA LYS A 82 17.73 15.66 -2.50
C LYS A 82 17.61 16.61 -1.31
N LEU A 83 16.40 16.94 -0.89
CA LEU A 83 16.15 17.77 0.29
C LEU A 83 16.69 17.11 1.57
N TYR A 84 16.55 15.79 1.69
CA TYR A 84 17.05 15.04 2.85
C TYR A 84 18.59 15.08 2.94
N LEU A 85 19.31 15.00 1.82
CA LEU A 85 20.77 14.87 1.80
C LEU A 85 21.51 16.21 1.70
N GLU A 86 20.92 17.17 0.98
CA GLU A 86 21.54 18.44 0.57
C GLU A 86 20.73 19.69 0.94
N GLY A 87 19.54 19.52 1.53
CA GLY A 87 18.69 20.65 1.92
C GLY A 87 19.29 21.52 3.03
N SER A 88 18.54 22.53 3.48
CA SER A 88 18.96 23.47 4.53
C SER A 88 19.27 22.80 5.88
N ASN A 89 18.79 21.58 6.10
CA ASN A 89 19.11 20.77 7.27
C ASN A 89 19.37 19.31 6.85
N PRO A 90 20.55 19.02 6.26
CA PRO A 90 20.84 17.71 5.69
C PRO A 90 20.89 16.66 6.81
N LYS A 91 20.26 15.52 6.56
CA LYS A 91 20.12 14.43 7.52
C LYS A 91 21.14 13.33 7.26
N THR A 92 21.46 12.60 8.32
CA THR A 92 22.28 11.40 8.23
C THR A 92 21.43 10.25 7.67
N PRO A 93 21.84 9.58 6.57
CA PRO A 93 21.15 8.39 6.10
C PRO A 93 21.09 7.31 7.19
N PRO A 94 19.94 6.66 7.40
CA PRO A 94 19.86 5.54 8.34
C PRO A 94 20.67 4.34 7.83
N HIS A 95 21.00 3.40 8.71
CA HIS A 95 21.54 2.10 8.32
C HIS A 95 20.43 1.08 8.44
N ILE A 96 20.23 0.28 7.41
CA ILE A 96 19.34 -0.88 7.51
C ILE A 96 20.22 -2.13 7.56
N GLN A 97 20.00 -2.97 8.57
CA GLN A 97 20.66 -4.27 8.57
C GLN A 97 20.18 -5.06 7.34
N PRO A 98 21.10 -5.72 6.62
CA PRO A 98 20.69 -6.69 5.61
C PRO A 98 19.80 -7.72 6.29
N PHE A 99 18.59 -7.97 5.75
CA PHE A 99 17.66 -9.00 6.24
C PHE A 99 18.20 -10.45 6.09
N ILE A 100 19.51 -10.64 5.90
CA ILE A 100 20.16 -11.92 5.65
C ILE A 100 21.09 -12.26 6.83
N TYR A 101 20.54 -12.36 8.05
CA TYR A 101 21.25 -13.03 9.16
C TYR A 101 20.33 -13.79 10.13
N SER A 102 19.08 -14.05 9.76
CA SER A 102 18.34 -15.18 10.35
C SER A 102 18.10 -16.19 9.23
N GLY A 103 18.66 -17.38 9.35
CA GLY A 103 18.30 -18.54 8.51
C GLY A 103 16.82 -18.94 8.58
N GLU A 104 15.96 -18.13 9.21
CA GLU A 104 14.53 -18.12 8.96
C GLU A 104 14.29 -17.59 7.53
N SER A 105 14.27 -18.51 6.56
CA SER A 105 13.36 -18.33 5.44
C SER A 105 11.96 -18.32 6.03
N ARG A 106 11.48 -17.16 6.48
CA ARG A 106 10.05 -16.99 6.65
C ARG A 106 9.49 -17.14 5.25
N HIS A 107 8.83 -18.27 5.02
CA HIS A 107 7.89 -18.38 3.94
C HIS A 107 6.84 -17.30 4.22
N LEU A 108 7.08 -16.10 3.69
CA LEU A 108 6.04 -15.14 3.48
C LEU A 108 5.18 -15.79 2.41
N ASP A 109 4.13 -16.48 2.82
CA ASP A 109 3.05 -16.85 1.91
C ASP A 109 2.75 -15.57 1.11
N ARG A 110 2.99 -15.62 -0.20
CA ARG A 110 2.62 -14.54 -1.10
C ARG A 110 1.10 -14.51 -1.20
N ILE A 111 0.44 -14.08 -0.12
CA ILE A 111 -0.98 -13.78 -0.11
C ILE A 111 -1.21 -12.65 -1.14
N GLY A 112 -0.24 -11.75 -1.33
CA GLY A 112 -0.28 -10.64 -2.28
C GLY A 112 -0.46 -11.02 -3.76
N GLU A 113 0.10 -12.12 -4.27
CA GLU A 113 -0.10 -12.50 -5.69
C GLU A 113 -1.53 -12.99 -5.97
N LYS A 114 -2.20 -13.57 -4.96
CA LYS A 114 -3.62 -13.97 -5.05
C LYS A 114 -4.60 -12.82 -4.76
N LEU A 115 -4.13 -11.74 -4.12
CA LEU A 115 -4.93 -10.57 -3.76
C LEU A 115 -4.69 -9.35 -4.66
N ALA A 116 -3.60 -9.29 -5.45
CA ALA A 116 -3.28 -8.15 -6.31
C ALA A 116 -4.34 -7.85 -7.40
N GLN A 117 -5.21 -8.83 -7.70
CA GLN A 117 -6.34 -8.67 -8.63
C GLN A 117 -7.66 -8.36 -7.91
N LYS A 118 -7.64 -8.21 -6.58
CA LYS A 118 -8.82 -8.01 -5.76
C LYS A 118 -8.84 -6.59 -5.19
N THR A 119 -10.03 -6.03 -5.12
CA THR A 119 -10.29 -4.73 -4.52
C THR A 119 -10.06 -4.79 -3.01
N ASP A 120 -9.17 -3.94 -2.50
CA ASP A 120 -8.95 -3.77 -1.07
C ASP A 120 -10.16 -3.08 -0.43
N VAL A 121 -10.68 -3.68 0.65
CA VAL A 121 -11.83 -3.16 1.40
C VAL A 121 -11.43 -2.96 2.84
N ASP A 122 -11.65 -1.78 3.40
CA ASP A 122 -11.50 -1.57 4.83
C ASP A 122 -12.81 -1.80 5.57
N ILE A 123 -12.78 -2.61 6.64
CA ILE A 123 -13.97 -2.88 7.45
C ILE A 123 -13.87 -2.13 8.77
N PHE A 124 -14.83 -1.24 9.00
CA PHE A 124 -14.92 -0.46 10.22
C PHE A 124 -16.02 -0.98 11.13
N VAL A 125 -15.78 -0.90 12.44
CA VAL A 125 -16.84 -1.00 13.46
C VAL A 125 -16.98 0.32 14.18
N CYS A 126 -18.21 0.70 14.55
CA CYS A 126 -18.43 1.87 15.39
C CYS A 126 -17.66 1.77 16.72
N GLY A 127 -17.06 2.87 17.22
CA GLY A 127 -16.19 2.87 18.41
C GLY A 127 -16.73 2.14 19.65
N LYS A 128 -18.03 2.27 19.94
CA LYS A 128 -18.69 1.57 21.06
C LYS A 128 -18.74 0.04 20.89
N ASP A 129 -18.56 -0.46 19.68
CA ASP A 129 -18.77 -1.86 19.29
C ASP A 129 -17.44 -2.61 19.04
N ASN A 130 -16.27 -1.94 19.16
CA ASN A 130 -14.95 -2.54 18.93
C ASN A 130 -14.67 -3.76 19.83
N THR A 131 -15.16 -3.75 21.06
CA THR A 131 -15.01 -4.86 22.02
C THR A 131 -16.16 -5.86 21.98
N ASN A 132 -17.19 -5.63 21.15
CA ASN A 132 -18.37 -6.47 21.07
C ASN A 132 -18.10 -7.75 20.26
N ILE A 133 -18.34 -8.91 20.87
CA ILE A 133 -18.13 -10.23 20.27
C ILE A 133 -18.98 -10.42 19.00
N GLU A 134 -20.25 -9.98 19.01
CA GLU A 134 -21.11 -10.09 17.84
C GLU A 134 -20.61 -9.22 16.70
N SER A 135 -20.05 -8.04 17.00
CA SER A 135 -19.49 -7.16 15.96
C SER A 135 -18.22 -7.76 15.34
N LYS A 136 -17.35 -8.37 16.14
CA LYS A 136 -16.18 -9.12 15.63
C LYS A 136 -16.60 -10.30 14.76
N LYS A 137 -17.65 -11.02 15.14
CA LYS A 137 -18.20 -12.12 14.36
C LYS A 137 -18.78 -11.66 13.02
N LEU A 138 -19.48 -10.52 13.01
CA LEU A 138 -19.99 -9.92 11.77
C LEU A 138 -18.85 -9.50 10.83
N VAL A 139 -17.78 -8.92 11.36
CA VAL A 139 -16.57 -8.58 10.58
C VAL A 139 -15.93 -9.84 10.00
N GLN A 140 -15.82 -10.91 10.80
CA GLN A 140 -15.29 -12.19 10.32
C GLN A 140 -16.14 -12.76 9.18
N ASN A 141 -17.46 -12.83 9.34
CA ASN A 141 -18.37 -13.30 8.30
C ASN A 141 -18.27 -12.45 7.02
N ALA A 142 -18.16 -11.11 7.16
CA ALA A 142 -17.96 -10.22 6.02
C ALA A 142 -16.65 -10.52 5.29
N ASN A 143 -15.55 -10.70 6.02
CA ASN A 143 -14.27 -11.07 5.42
C ASN A 143 -14.29 -12.44 4.72
N GLU A 144 -15.00 -13.42 5.28
CA GLU A 144 -15.16 -14.75 4.65
C GLU A 144 -15.89 -14.65 3.31
N GLU A 145 -17.01 -13.92 3.26
CA GLU A 145 -17.82 -13.73 2.06
C GLU A 145 -17.12 -12.87 0.99
N LEU A 146 -16.44 -11.80 1.42
CA LEU A 146 -15.65 -10.96 0.52
C LEU A 146 -14.49 -11.75 -0.11
N SER A 147 -13.75 -12.52 0.69
CA SER A 147 -12.65 -13.33 0.20
C SER A 147 -13.10 -14.40 -0.80
N ALA A 148 -14.28 -14.99 -0.58
CA ALA A 148 -14.90 -15.98 -1.46
C ALA A 148 -15.34 -15.41 -2.82
N SER A 149 -15.66 -14.11 -2.90
CA SER A 149 -16.20 -13.47 -4.10
C SER A 149 -15.24 -13.42 -5.31
N MET A 150 -13.97 -13.79 -5.14
CA MET A 150 -12.86 -13.56 -6.09
C MET A 150 -12.56 -12.09 -6.43
N HIS A 151 -13.44 -11.14 -6.12
CA HIS A 151 -13.32 -9.72 -6.48
C HIS A 151 -12.76 -8.87 -5.33
N PHE A 152 -13.04 -9.23 -4.08
CA PHE A 152 -12.64 -8.44 -2.92
C PHE A 152 -11.56 -9.14 -2.07
N GLY A 153 -10.66 -8.33 -1.54
CA GLY A 153 -9.63 -8.76 -0.58
C GLY A 153 -10.19 -8.96 0.82
N VAL A 154 -9.31 -9.38 1.74
CA VAL A 154 -9.64 -9.45 3.17
C VAL A 154 -9.43 -8.07 3.77
N GLY A 155 -10.45 -7.54 4.42
CA GLY A 155 -10.39 -6.22 5.03
C GLY A 155 -9.80 -6.24 6.44
N ASN A 156 -9.03 -5.19 6.74
CA ASN A 156 -8.51 -4.96 8.08
C ASN A 156 -9.61 -4.35 8.95
N LEU A 157 -9.80 -4.89 10.15
CA LEU A 157 -10.71 -4.31 11.14
C LEU A 157 -10.16 -2.98 11.65
N LYS A 158 -10.94 -1.93 11.49
CA LYS A 158 -10.66 -0.58 11.98
C LYS A 158 -11.83 -0.06 12.81
N VAL A 159 -11.59 1.03 13.54
CA VAL A 159 -12.61 1.66 14.38
C VAL A 159 -13.07 2.95 13.73
N TRP A 160 -14.38 3.08 13.51
CA TRP A 160 -15.02 4.34 13.14
C TRP A 160 -15.30 5.14 14.41
N ASP A 161 -14.44 6.10 14.69
CA ASP A 161 -14.62 7.08 15.75
C ASP A 161 -14.54 8.51 15.21
N LYS A 162 -15.00 9.46 16.02
CA LYS A 162 -15.07 10.89 15.68
C LYS A 162 -13.71 11.52 15.36
N THR A 163 -12.60 10.82 15.63
CA THR A 163 -11.24 11.36 15.44
C THR A 163 -10.69 11.06 14.06
N LEU A 164 -11.22 10.05 13.37
CA LEU A 164 -10.74 9.64 12.06
C LEU A 164 -11.55 10.23 10.88
N TYR A 165 -12.84 10.57 11.06
CA TYR A 165 -13.74 10.89 9.94
C TYR A 165 -14.79 11.97 10.28
N GLU A 166 -14.93 12.95 9.40
CA GLU A 166 -15.93 14.05 9.49
C GLU A 166 -17.08 13.90 8.48
N GLU A 167 -16.95 12.98 7.51
CA GLU A 167 -17.82 12.88 6.35
C GLU A 167 -19.21 12.31 6.68
N ILE A 168 -19.28 11.38 7.66
CA ILE A 168 -20.54 10.75 8.07
C ILE A 168 -20.63 10.70 9.61
N PRO A 169 -21.62 11.38 10.21
CA PRO A 169 -21.80 11.35 11.65
C PRO A 169 -22.23 9.95 12.12
N LEU A 170 -21.75 9.51 13.28
CA LEU A 170 -22.10 8.23 13.91
C LEU A 170 -23.61 7.96 14.00
N SER A 171 -24.42 9.02 14.18
CA SER A 171 -25.89 8.91 14.20
C SER A 171 -26.48 8.40 12.89
N ALA A 172 -25.87 8.71 11.75
CA ALA A 172 -26.32 8.28 10.44
C ALA A 172 -25.97 6.81 10.14
N LEU A 173 -24.95 6.28 10.83
CA LEU A 173 -24.40 4.93 10.66
C LEU A 173 -25.09 3.89 11.55
N LYS A 174 -25.66 4.31 12.69
CA LYS A 174 -26.21 3.40 13.71
C LYS A 174 -27.24 2.43 13.14
N GLY A 175 -27.03 1.13 13.36
CA GLY A 175 -27.94 0.06 12.94
C GLY A 175 -27.94 -0.22 11.44
N LYS A 176 -26.91 0.24 10.71
CA LYS A 176 -26.76 0.05 9.27
C LYS A 176 -25.41 -0.57 8.94
N THR A 177 -25.38 -1.21 7.78
CA THR A 177 -24.17 -1.51 7.03
C THR A 177 -23.98 -0.36 6.04
N THR A 178 -22.93 0.44 6.18
CA THR A 178 -22.71 1.58 5.29
C THR A 178 -21.51 1.31 4.41
N VAL A 179 -21.70 1.34 3.10
CA VAL A 179 -20.61 1.22 2.13
C VAL A 179 -20.27 2.62 1.65
N VAL A 180 -19.04 3.05 1.88
CA VAL A 180 -18.50 4.31 1.39
C VAL A 180 -17.48 3.99 0.31
N MET A 181 -17.65 4.56 -0.87
CA MET A 181 -16.67 4.48 -1.94
C MET A 181 -16.40 5.88 -2.49
N ASP A 182 -15.13 6.13 -2.79
CA ASP A 182 -14.68 7.32 -3.50
C ASP A 182 -15.19 7.27 -4.94
N PHE A 183 -15.86 8.35 -5.37
CA PHE A 183 -16.61 8.32 -6.62
C PHE A 183 -15.77 8.32 -7.89
N ASP A 184 -14.54 8.81 -7.78
CA ASP A 184 -13.55 8.96 -8.82
C ASP A 184 -12.62 7.74 -8.89
N HIS A 185 -12.87 6.71 -8.08
CA HIS A 185 -12.12 5.48 -8.05
C HIS A 185 -12.63 4.47 -9.09
N SER A 186 -11.73 3.72 -9.72
CA SER A 186 -12.05 2.70 -10.75
C SER A 186 -13.04 1.64 -10.24
N GLU A 187 -13.01 1.35 -8.95
CA GLU A 187 -13.76 0.32 -8.25
C GLU A 187 -15.17 0.79 -7.87
N PHE A 188 -15.53 2.06 -8.15
CA PHE A 188 -16.90 2.55 -7.95
C PHE A 188 -17.94 1.75 -8.74
N GLY A 189 -17.52 1.14 -9.87
CA GLY A 189 -18.37 0.25 -10.67
C GLY A 189 -18.71 -1.09 -10.00
N GLU A 190 -18.02 -1.45 -8.90
CA GLU A 190 -18.23 -2.71 -8.18
C GLU A 190 -19.23 -2.57 -7.02
N LYS A 191 -19.80 -1.38 -6.81
CA LYS A 191 -20.68 -1.08 -5.67
C LYS A 191 -21.91 -2.00 -5.60
N GLU A 192 -22.53 -2.36 -6.73
CA GLU A 192 -23.70 -3.26 -6.75
C GLU A 192 -23.31 -4.68 -6.33
N LEU A 193 -22.14 -5.15 -6.76
CA LEU A 193 -21.62 -6.46 -6.41
C LEU A 193 -21.28 -6.52 -4.91
N LEU A 194 -20.57 -5.51 -4.40
CA LEU A 194 -20.22 -5.42 -2.99
C LEU A 194 -21.47 -5.38 -2.10
N SER A 195 -22.46 -4.56 -2.47
CA SER A 195 -23.73 -4.46 -1.74
C SER A 195 -24.48 -5.79 -1.73
N LYS A 196 -24.50 -6.50 -2.88
CA LYS A 196 -25.13 -7.82 -2.98
C LYS A 196 -24.46 -8.87 -2.08
N ILE A 197 -23.13 -8.87 -2.00
CA ILE A 197 -22.39 -9.78 -1.11
C ILE A 197 -22.75 -9.48 0.35
N LEU A 198 -22.64 -8.21 0.76
CA LEU A 198 -22.90 -7.79 2.14
C LEU A 198 -24.35 -8.03 2.57
N ASP A 199 -25.31 -7.80 1.67
CA ASP A 199 -26.75 -7.99 1.94
C ASP A 199 -27.14 -9.47 2.14
N ASN A 200 -26.34 -10.40 1.64
CA ASN A 200 -26.57 -11.83 1.82
C ASN A 200 -26.05 -12.36 3.16
N ILE A 201 -25.27 -11.56 3.89
CA ILE A 201 -24.69 -12.01 5.16
C ILE A 201 -25.77 -12.01 6.24
N PRO A 202 -26.01 -13.16 6.90
CA PRO A 202 -27.01 -13.24 7.95
C PRO A 202 -26.75 -12.24 9.08
N ARG A 203 -27.81 -11.56 9.52
CA ARG A 203 -27.81 -10.58 10.63
C ARG A 203 -27.10 -9.24 10.34
N LEU A 204 -26.54 -9.04 9.15
CA LEU A 204 -26.14 -7.70 8.72
C LEU A 204 -27.38 -6.92 8.24
N PRO A 205 -27.53 -5.64 8.67
CA PRO A 205 -28.51 -4.75 8.05
C PRO A 205 -28.23 -4.60 6.56
N LYS A 206 -29.28 -4.32 5.77
CA LYS A 206 -29.11 -3.97 4.36
C LYS A 206 -28.12 -2.83 4.20
N SER A 207 -27.24 -2.99 3.24
CA SER A 207 -26.21 -2.04 2.89
C SER A 207 -26.83 -0.75 2.36
N VAL A 208 -26.29 0.37 2.83
CA VAL A 208 -26.59 1.71 2.32
C VAL A 208 -25.33 2.25 1.71
N PHE A 209 -25.42 2.61 0.43
CA PHE A 209 -24.30 3.18 -0.29
C PHE A 209 -24.22 4.69 -0.10
N VAL A 210 -23.04 5.19 0.22
CA VAL A 210 -22.73 6.61 0.31
C VAL A 210 -21.62 6.93 -0.67
N LYS A 211 -21.95 7.78 -1.63
CA LYS A 211 -20.98 8.32 -2.59
C LYS A 211 -20.13 9.38 -1.88
N ASN A 212 -18.86 9.09 -1.62
CA ASN A 212 -17.95 10.13 -1.17
C ASN A 212 -17.64 11.04 -2.36
N LYS A 213 -18.05 12.31 -2.30
CA LYS A 213 -17.72 13.37 -3.29
C LYS A 213 -16.69 14.38 -2.74
N GLY A 214 -16.22 14.16 -1.52
CA GLY A 214 -15.28 15.02 -0.82
C GLY A 214 -13.84 14.74 -1.23
N LYS A 215 -12.89 14.99 -0.32
CA LYS A 215 -11.49 14.56 -0.52
C LYS A 215 -11.45 13.03 -0.61
N THR A 216 -10.55 12.53 -1.45
CA THR A 216 -10.25 11.10 -1.52
C THR A 216 -9.85 10.62 -0.13
N THR A 217 -10.49 9.54 0.31
CA THR A 217 -10.16 8.94 1.60
C THR A 217 -8.97 8.00 1.39
N PRO A 218 -8.14 7.77 2.43
CA PRO A 218 -7.12 6.73 2.35
C PRO A 218 -7.71 5.33 2.10
N TRP A 219 -9.02 5.18 2.34
CA TRP A 219 -9.79 3.94 2.37
C TRP A 219 -10.78 3.96 1.21
N ARG A 220 -10.25 3.83 -0.01
CA ARG A 220 -10.98 4.02 -1.27
C ARG A 220 -12.30 3.24 -1.35
N VAL A 221 -12.35 2.08 -0.68
CA VAL A 221 -13.58 1.31 -0.38
C VAL A 221 -13.64 1.01 1.12
N SER A 222 -14.70 1.49 1.78
CA SER A 222 -14.93 1.31 3.22
C SER A 222 -16.28 0.66 3.48
N VAL A 223 -16.33 -0.34 4.34
CA VAL A 223 -17.55 -0.98 4.83
C VAL A 223 -17.64 -0.73 6.33
N ILE A 224 -18.65 0.04 6.75
CA ILE A 224 -18.84 0.44 8.14
C ILE A 224 -20.00 -0.36 8.73
N LEU A 225 -19.68 -1.16 9.75
CA LEU A 225 -20.61 -2.03 10.48
C LEU A 225 -20.90 -1.42 11.84
N CYS A 226 -22.07 -0.80 11.99
CA CYS A 226 -22.48 -0.23 13.26
C CYS A 226 -23.65 -1.02 13.83
N ALA A 227 -23.35 -1.86 14.81
CA ALA A 227 -24.35 -2.65 15.52
C ALA A 227 -25.38 -1.74 16.20
N LYS A 228 -26.61 -2.24 16.36
CA LYS A 228 -27.70 -1.50 17.02
C LYS A 228 -27.30 -1.10 18.44
#